data_AF-A0A933VU08-F1
#
_entry.id   AF-A0A933VU08-F1
#
_cell.length_a   1.000
_cell.length_b   1.000
_cell.length_c   1.000
_cell.angle_alpha   90.00
_cell.angle_beta   90.00
_cell.angle_gamma   90.00
#
_symmetry.space_group_name_H-M   'P 1'
#
loop_
_entity.id
_entity.type
_entity.pdbx_description
1 polymer ?
#
loop_
_entity_poly.entity_id
_entity_poly.type
_entity_poly.pdbx_seq_one_letter_code
_entity_poly.pdbx_strand_id
1 'polypeptide(L)'
;MRSSTMILLGSVALVAALAISDRVGGPRGVLIEPAVAATPVAPPPPPAFRTVTSSSCSANGCPTTCEADEALISAICIGSTGAKFSDNLVVENGQITASCGPSSTAIVVSCARK
;
A
#
# COMPACT_ATOMS: atom_id res chain seq x y z
N MET A 1 29.12 -45.64 -7.84
CA MET A 1 28.51 -46.31 -9.01
C MET A 1 27.23 -45.55 -9.34
N ARG A 2 27.30 -44.60 -10.27
CA ARG A 2 26.58 -44.65 -11.57
C ARG A 2 25.15 -45.19 -11.45
N SER A 3 24.17 -44.29 -11.49
CA SER A 3 23.22 -44.29 -12.61
C SER A 3 22.47 -42.97 -12.70
N SER A 4 22.85 -42.22 -13.73
CA SER A 4 22.06 -41.19 -14.37
C SER A 4 21.07 -41.85 -15.33
N THR A 5 19.82 -41.35 -15.36
CA THR A 5 18.90 -41.44 -16.49
C THR A 5 17.90 -40.28 -16.33
N MET A 6 17.97 -39.22 -17.15
CA MET A 6 17.25 -39.06 -18.44
C MET A 6 15.73 -39.15 -18.22
N ILE A 7 14.83 -38.22 -18.58
CA ILE A 7 14.69 -37.29 -19.72
C ILE A 7 13.49 -36.38 -19.33
N LEU A 8 13.59 -35.06 -19.39
CA LEU A 8 13.20 -34.19 -20.53
C LEU A 8 11.67 -34.02 -20.69
N LEU A 9 11.24 -32.75 -20.85
CA LEU A 9 10.02 -32.27 -21.51
C LEU A 9 8.81 -31.93 -20.63
N GLY A 10 8.75 -30.68 -20.19
CA GLY A 10 7.55 -30.00 -19.74
C GLY A 10 7.59 -28.55 -20.21
N SER A 11 7.28 -28.37 -21.49
CA SER A 11 7.36 -27.17 -22.33
C SER A 11 6.83 -25.87 -21.70
N VAL A 12 7.70 -24.85 -21.71
CA VAL A 12 7.38 -23.43 -21.55
C VAL A 12 6.41 -23.03 -22.67
N ALA A 13 5.13 -22.88 -22.33
CA ALA A 13 4.10 -22.41 -23.24
C ALA A 13 4.28 -20.90 -23.52
N LEU A 14 5.11 -20.60 -24.53
CA LEU A 14 4.80 -19.70 -25.64
C LEU A 14 3.80 -18.56 -25.35
N VAL A 15 4.25 -17.50 -24.68
CA VAL A 15 3.61 -16.17 -24.77
C VAL A 15 4.34 -15.37 -25.85
N ALA A 16 4.08 -15.72 -27.11
CA ALA A 16 4.48 -14.94 -28.27
C ALA A 16 3.29 -14.88 -29.24
N ALA A 17 2.24 -14.22 -28.79
CA ALA A 17 1.19 -13.73 -29.65
C ALA A 17 1.19 -12.20 -29.56
N LEU A 18 1.04 -11.55 -30.72
CA LEU A 18 1.02 -10.10 -30.97
C LEU A 18 2.34 -9.47 -31.42
N ALA A 19 2.93 -10.02 -32.49
CA ALA A 19 3.78 -9.25 -33.39
C ALA A 19 3.43 -9.56 -34.85
N ILE A 20 2.21 -9.23 -35.27
CA ILE A 20 1.88 -9.14 -36.69
C ILE A 20 2.35 -7.76 -37.14
N SER A 21 3.55 -7.75 -37.71
CA SER A 21 4.07 -6.62 -38.45
C SER A 21 3.35 -6.56 -39.79
N ASP A 22 2.33 -5.71 -39.92
CA ASP A 22 1.88 -5.28 -41.24
C ASP A 22 2.79 -4.13 -41.70
N ARG A 23 3.83 -4.47 -42.47
CA ARG A 23 4.58 -3.48 -43.23
C ARG A 23 3.94 -3.32 -44.59
N VAL A 24 3.13 -2.27 -44.71
CA VAL A 24 3.18 -1.23 -45.76
C VAL A 24 3.56 -1.73 -47.15
N GLY A 25 2.54 -1.79 -48.02
CA GLY A 25 2.70 -1.92 -49.47
C GLY A 25 1.53 -1.28 -50.22
N GLY A 26 1.31 0.03 -50.06
CA GLY A 26 0.31 0.77 -50.82
C GLY A 26 0.41 2.29 -50.63
N PRO A 27 0.54 3.10 -51.70
CA PRO A 27 0.79 4.53 -51.58
C PRO A 27 -0.52 5.33 -51.45
N ARG A 28 -0.45 6.39 -50.63
CA ARG A 28 -1.38 7.53 -50.53
C ARG A 28 -2.64 7.36 -49.69
N GLY A 29 -2.51 7.83 -48.47
CA GLY A 29 -3.61 8.31 -47.64
C GLY A 29 -3.01 8.87 -46.36
N VAL A 30 -2.57 10.12 -46.37
CA VAL A 30 -2.25 10.84 -45.13
C VAL A 30 -3.59 11.05 -44.42
N LEU A 31 -3.99 10.08 -43.60
CA LEU A 31 -4.98 10.31 -42.56
C LEU A 31 -4.23 11.01 -41.43
N ILE A 32 -4.28 12.34 -41.41
CA ILE A 32 -3.97 13.08 -40.20
C ILE A 32 -5.15 12.79 -39.26
N GLU A 33 -5.05 11.70 -38.51
CA GLU A 33 -5.90 11.51 -37.34
C GLU A 33 -5.61 12.70 -36.42
N PRO A 34 -6.61 13.53 -36.06
CA PRO A 34 -6.36 14.64 -35.16
C PRO A 34 -5.84 14.01 -33.88
N ALA A 35 -4.60 14.35 -33.50
CA ALA A 35 -4.06 14.01 -32.21
C ALA A 35 -5.03 14.60 -31.18
N VAL A 36 -5.93 13.77 -30.67
CA VAL A 36 -6.77 14.11 -29.53
C VAL A 36 -5.76 14.32 -28.42
N ALA A 37 -5.48 15.59 -28.13
CA ALA A 37 -4.60 15.98 -27.05
C ALA A 37 -5.05 15.20 -25.81
N ALA A 38 -4.18 14.34 -25.30
CA ALA A 38 -4.45 13.62 -24.06
C ALA A 38 -4.81 14.67 -23.01
N THR A 39 -6.04 14.60 -22.51
CA THR A 39 -6.45 15.50 -21.42
C THR A 39 -5.52 15.23 -20.24
N PRO A 40 -5.03 16.29 -19.55
CA PRO A 40 -4.19 16.09 -18.38
C PRO A 40 -4.98 15.25 -17.38
N VAL A 41 -4.47 14.06 -17.07
CA VAL A 41 -5.01 13.22 -16.01
C VAL A 41 -4.80 13.97 -14.71
N ALA A 42 -5.90 14.33 -14.05
CA ALA A 42 -5.83 14.95 -12.74
C ALA A 42 -5.11 14.01 -11.76
N PRO A 43 -4.26 14.53 -10.86
CA PRO A 43 -3.65 13.71 -9.82
C PRO A 43 -4.74 12.98 -9.02
N PRO A 44 -4.50 11.74 -8.59
CA PRO A 44 -5.42 11.06 -7.70
C PRO A 44 -5.64 11.90 -6.43
N PRO A 45 -6.87 11.93 -5.87
CA PRO A 45 -7.13 12.66 -4.65
C PRO A 45 -6.26 12.11 -3.50
N PRO A 46 -5.89 12.96 -2.52
CA PRO A 46 -5.12 12.52 -1.36
C PRO A 46 -5.93 11.47 -0.57
N PRO A 47 -5.24 10.51 0.08
CA PRO A 47 -5.92 9.46 0.83
C PRO A 47 -6.68 10.06 2.03
N ALA A 48 -7.94 9.67 2.20
CA ALA A 48 -8.82 10.15 3.27
C ALA A 48 -8.43 9.60 4.66
N PHE A 49 -7.58 8.58 4.68
CA PHE A 49 -7.08 7.92 5.86
C PHE A 49 -5.58 7.65 5.71
N ARG A 50 -4.87 7.73 6.83
CA ARG A 50 -3.45 7.43 6.90
C ARG A 50 -3.14 6.67 8.16
N THR A 51 -1.97 6.05 8.19
CA THR A 51 -1.51 5.25 9.31
C THR A 51 -0.26 5.88 9.91
N VAL A 52 -0.26 6.05 11.23
CA VAL A 52 0.87 6.56 12.01
C VAL A 52 1.39 5.42 12.86
N THR A 53 2.66 5.05 12.68
CA THR A 53 3.30 3.98 13.45
C THR A 53 4.32 4.59 14.40
N SER A 54 4.26 4.21 15.68
CA SER A 54 5.26 4.60 16.67
C SER A 54 5.84 3.35 17.34
N SER A 55 7.17 3.26 17.34
CA SER A 55 7.95 2.26 18.08
C SER A 55 8.57 2.83 19.35
N SER A 56 8.23 4.08 19.72
CA SER A 56 8.76 4.76 20.90
C SER A 56 7.98 4.36 22.15
N CYS A 57 8.13 3.10 22.55
CA CYS A 57 7.43 2.52 23.69
C CYS A 57 8.29 2.66 24.96
N SER A 58 7.76 3.34 25.97
CA SER A 58 8.37 3.48 27.30
C SER A 58 7.59 2.66 28.34
N ALA A 59 7.94 2.77 29.63
CA ALA A 59 7.18 2.13 30.71
C ALA A 59 5.69 2.54 30.71
N ASN A 60 5.38 3.76 30.27
CA ASN A 60 4.02 4.29 30.12
C ASN A 60 3.38 3.94 28.77
N GLY A 61 4.03 3.07 28.00
CA GLY A 61 3.60 2.68 26.66
C GLY A 61 4.16 3.55 25.54
N CYS A 62 3.61 3.34 24.35
CA CYS A 62 3.87 4.15 23.16
C CYS A 62 2.65 5.04 22.89
N PRO A 63 2.62 6.28 23.41
CA PRO A 63 1.54 7.22 23.12
C PRO A 63 1.66 7.69 21.67
N THR A 64 0.55 7.79 20.97
CA THR A 64 0.46 8.26 19.59
C THR A 64 -0.86 8.96 19.36
N THR A 65 -0.78 10.10 18.69
CA THR A 65 -1.93 10.93 18.32
C THR A 65 -1.98 11.14 16.82
N CYS A 66 -3.18 11.35 16.30
CA CYS A 66 -3.40 11.90 14.96
C CYS A 66 -3.19 13.42 14.96
N GLU A 67 -3.12 14.03 13.77
CA GLU A 67 -2.99 15.48 13.65
C GLU A 67 -4.26 16.20 14.10
N ALA A 68 -4.17 17.52 14.33
CA ALA A 68 -5.28 18.32 14.83
C ALA A 68 -6.53 18.24 13.92
N ASP A 69 -6.33 18.18 12.61
CA ASP A 69 -7.37 18.06 11.58
C ASP A 69 -7.84 16.60 11.31
N GLU A 70 -7.42 15.65 12.14
CA GLU A 70 -7.75 14.24 11.99
C GLU A 70 -8.46 13.66 13.21
N ALA A 71 -9.26 12.62 12.96
CA ALA A 71 -9.88 11.77 13.95
C ALA A 71 -9.13 10.44 14.04
N LEU A 72 -8.90 9.97 15.27
CA LEU A 72 -8.39 8.64 15.52
C LEU A 72 -9.51 7.62 15.29
N ILE A 73 -9.32 6.74 14.30
CA ILE A 73 -10.30 5.71 13.92
C ILE A 73 -10.02 4.40 14.62
N SER A 74 -8.76 4.01 14.68
CA SER A 74 -8.34 2.82 15.40
C SER A 74 -6.89 2.92 15.84
N ALA A 75 -6.53 2.16 16.87
CA ALA A 75 -5.18 2.03 17.35
C ALA A 75 -4.90 0.56 17.67
N ILE A 76 -3.81 0.04 17.12
CA ILE A 76 -3.41 -1.36 17.21
C ILE A 76 -2.04 -1.45 17.89
N CYS A 77 -1.99 -2.14 19.01
CA CYS A 77 -0.78 -2.49 19.72
C CYS A 77 -0.18 -3.76 19.14
N ILE A 78 1.06 -3.69 18.69
CA ILE A 78 1.84 -4.83 18.23
C ILE A 78 2.75 -5.26 19.37
N GLY A 79 2.65 -6.51 19.80
CA GLY A 79 3.55 -7.14 20.76
C GLY A 79 4.20 -8.39 20.17
N SER A 80 5.03 -9.06 20.97
CA SER A 80 5.76 -10.27 20.54
C SER A 80 4.86 -11.46 20.22
N THR A 81 3.67 -11.53 20.83
CA THR A 81 2.73 -12.65 20.69
C THR A 81 1.56 -12.36 19.74
N GLY A 82 1.47 -11.15 19.18
CA GLY A 82 0.37 -10.77 18.28
C GLY A 82 0.02 -9.28 18.33
N ALA A 83 -1.11 -8.94 17.70
CA ALA A 83 -1.66 -7.59 17.65
C ALA A 83 -3.02 -7.52 18.37
N LYS A 84 -3.28 -6.41 19.06
CA LYS A 84 -4.54 -6.15 19.77
C LYS A 84 -4.95 -4.68 19.62
N PHE A 85 -6.22 -4.36 19.78
CA PHE A 85 -6.62 -2.96 19.85
C PHE A 85 -6.07 -2.30 21.13
N SER A 86 -5.73 -1.02 21.02
CA SER A 86 -5.41 -0.20 22.18
C SER A 86 -6.66 -0.02 23.05
N ASP A 87 -6.52 -0.37 24.31
CA ASP A 87 -7.50 -0.18 25.38
C ASP A 87 -7.27 1.13 26.16
N ASN A 88 -6.20 1.86 25.86
CA ASN A 88 -5.83 3.11 26.53
C ASN A 88 -5.98 4.29 25.58
N LEU A 89 -7.17 4.89 25.59
CA LEU A 89 -7.50 6.12 24.85
C LEU A 89 -7.70 7.26 25.84
N VAL A 90 -6.94 8.34 25.67
CA VAL A 90 -7.03 9.54 26.50
C VAL A 90 -7.44 10.70 25.61
N VAL A 91 -8.41 11.50 26.06
CA VAL A 91 -8.88 12.69 25.34
C VAL A 91 -8.46 13.93 26.11
N GLU A 92 -7.63 14.76 25.48
CA GLU A 92 -7.14 16.02 26.03
C GLU A 92 -7.24 17.11 24.96
N ASN A 93 -7.77 18.28 25.31
CA ASN A 93 -7.92 19.41 24.38
C ASN A 93 -8.64 19.06 23.06
N GLY A 94 -9.56 18.09 23.09
CA GLY A 94 -10.27 17.62 21.89
C GLY A 94 -9.43 16.72 20.97
N GLN A 95 -8.24 16.30 21.39
CA GLN A 95 -7.38 15.36 20.68
C GLN A 95 -7.36 14.01 21.39
N ILE A 96 -7.47 12.93 20.62
CA ILE A 96 -7.45 11.56 21.13
C ILE A 96 -6.03 11.00 20.99
N THR A 97 -5.41 10.67 22.12
CA THR A 97 -4.14 9.96 22.19
C THR A 97 -4.40 8.50 22.51
N ALA A 98 -3.95 7.60 21.65
CA ALA A 98 -3.93 6.17 21.95
C ALA A 98 -2.57 5.77 22.52
N SER A 99 -2.55 4.83 23.44
CA SER A 99 -1.30 4.26 23.96
C SER A 99 -1.39 2.75 24.09
N CYS A 100 -0.24 2.10 23.99
CA CYS A 100 -0.13 0.65 24.12
C CYS A 100 0.73 0.32 25.32
N GLY A 101 0.28 -0.62 26.17
CA GLY A 101 1.01 -1.00 27.39
C GLY A 101 2.43 -1.52 27.13
N PRO A 102 3.25 -1.65 28.19
CA PRO A 102 4.70 -1.86 28.12
C PRO A 102 5.15 -3.16 27.45
N SER A 103 4.25 -4.14 27.29
CA SER A 103 4.50 -5.37 26.55
C SER A 103 4.42 -5.24 25.03
N SER A 104 4.06 -4.04 24.53
CA SER A 104 3.95 -3.75 23.10
C SER A 104 5.27 -3.20 22.57
N THR A 105 5.65 -3.62 21.38
CA THR A 105 6.83 -3.16 20.65
C THR A 105 6.54 -1.97 19.73
N ALA A 106 5.28 -1.81 19.31
CA ALA A 106 4.84 -0.69 18.50
C ALA A 106 3.33 -0.44 18.66
N ILE A 107 2.91 0.76 18.27
CA ILE A 107 1.50 1.11 18.05
C ILE A 107 1.32 1.56 16.60
N VAL A 108 0.20 1.18 16.01
CA VAL A 108 -0.23 1.57 14.67
C VAL A 108 -1.60 2.24 14.80
N VAL A 109 -1.67 3.53 14.51
CA VAL A 109 -2.88 4.34 14.61
C VAL A 109 -3.38 4.67 13.22
N SER A 110 -4.66 4.40 12.95
CA SER A 110 -5.33 4.88 11.74
C SER A 110 -6.04 6.19 12.03
N CYS A 111 -5.67 7.20 11.26
CA CYS A 111 -6.21 8.55 11.32
C CYS A 111 -7.02 8.82 10.06
N ALA A 112 -8.19 9.45 10.20
CA ALA A 112 -8.98 9.92 9.06
C ALA A 112 -9.21 11.42 9.18
N ARG A 113 -9.32 12.11 8.05
CA ARG A 113 -9.62 13.56 8.02
C ARG A 113 -11.04 13.80 8.54
N LYS A 114 -11.21 14.85 9.34
CA LYS A 114 -12.50 15.32 9.85
C LYS A 114 -13.34 15.99 8.76
#